data_AF-A0A9P1HF61-F1
#
_entry.id   AF-A0A9P1HF61-F1
#
_cell.length_a   1.000
_cell.length_b   1.000
_cell.length_c   1.000
_cell.angle_alpha   90.00
_cell.angle_beta   90.00
_cell.angle_gamma   90.00
#
_symmetry.space_group_name_H-M   'P 1'
#
loop_
_entity.id
_entity.type
_entity.pdbx_description
1 polymer ?
#
loop_
_entity_poly.entity_id
_entity_poly.type
_entity_poly.pdbx_seq_one_letter_code
_entity_poly.pdbx_strand_id
1 'polypeptide(L)'
;IDPNAAFYYYWSCIVAIGIVYNALATVIFIFGDVYSQFYGSWLSLNIFFDLVYAVDSMLMTRKIFIQEGMEVRNYSKTFWNYTKDPCQFFSNFHVGKYEIGGRFILDVLSLVPIDLLLFVQPSVSLLRIGRLFKVHRIADFYEKAIKRASFPHGAQIFFLISACFIIFHWNACVYFLFSLAEGLS
;
A
#
# COMPACT_ATOMS: atom_id res chain seq x y z
N ILE A 1 10.73 1.70 -16.63
CA ILE A 1 9.94 0.45 -16.54
C ILE A 1 8.74 0.61 -17.45
N ASP A 2 8.62 -0.31 -18.40
CA ASP A 2 7.48 -0.35 -19.31
C ASP A 2 6.22 -0.81 -18.55
N PRO A 3 5.13 -0.02 -18.55
CA PRO A 3 3.85 -0.39 -17.93
C PRO A 3 3.23 -1.68 -18.47
N ASN A 4 3.57 -2.09 -19.70
CA ASN A 4 3.04 -3.27 -20.37
C ASN A 4 3.93 -4.52 -20.19
N ALA A 5 5.15 -4.36 -19.68
CA ALA A 5 6.04 -5.50 -19.44
C ALA A 5 5.46 -6.47 -18.41
N ALA A 6 5.68 -7.77 -18.63
CA ALA A 6 5.30 -8.82 -17.67
C ALA A 6 5.95 -8.61 -16.29
N PHE A 7 7.19 -8.11 -16.26
CA PHE A 7 7.88 -7.76 -15.03
C PHE A 7 7.07 -6.80 -14.14
N TYR A 8 6.53 -5.73 -14.72
CA TYR A 8 5.73 -4.77 -13.96
C TYR A 8 4.48 -5.44 -13.37
N TYR A 9 3.83 -6.32 -14.12
CA TYR A 9 2.64 -7.03 -13.65
C TYR A 9 2.94 -7.94 -12.44
N TYR A 10 3.97 -8.78 -12.52
CA TYR A 10 4.36 -9.64 -11.41
C TYR A 10 4.85 -8.83 -10.20
N TRP A 11 5.59 -7.74 -10.44
CA TRP A 11 6.01 -6.83 -9.38
C TRP A 11 4.82 -6.20 -8.65
N SER A 12 3.83 -5.68 -9.39
CA SER A 12 2.61 -5.14 -8.80
C SER A 12 1.81 -6.18 -8.02
N CYS A 13 1.86 -7.46 -8.42
CA CYS A 13 1.26 -8.56 -7.65
C CYS A 13 1.95 -8.74 -6.29
N ILE A 14 3.29 -8.75 -6.25
CA ILE A 14 4.06 -8.86 -5.00
C ILE A 14 3.73 -7.70 -4.06
N VAL A 15 3.67 -6.47 -4.59
CA VAL A 15 3.32 -5.28 -3.81
C VAL A 15 1.88 -5.38 -3.29
N ALA A 16 0.93 -5.83 -4.11
CA ALA A 16 -0.47 -6.02 -3.69
C ALA A 16 -0.61 -7.05 -2.56
N ILE A 17 0.11 -8.17 -2.63
CA ILE A 17 0.17 -9.19 -1.57
C ILE A 17 0.70 -8.56 -0.27
N GLY A 18 1.75 -7.76 -0.36
CA GLY A 18 2.28 -7.03 0.80
C GLY A 18 1.27 -6.10 1.45
N ILE A 19 0.47 -5.39 0.64
CA ILE A 19 -0.54 -4.46 1.17
C ILE A 19 -1.67 -5.24 1.87
N VAL A 20 -2.13 -6.35 1.28
CA VAL A 20 -3.13 -7.23 1.90
C VAL A 20 -2.59 -7.82 3.21
N TYR A 21 -1.34 -8.29 3.23
CA TYR A 21 -0.69 -8.76 4.44
C TYR A 21 -0.66 -7.68 5.53
N ASN A 22 -0.20 -6.47 5.21
CA ASN A 22 -0.15 -5.37 6.17
C ASN A 22 -1.55 -4.98 6.67
N ALA A 23 -2.56 -5.01 5.80
CA ALA A 23 -3.95 -4.74 6.15
C ALA A 23 -4.52 -5.75 7.15
N LEU A 24 -4.20 -7.02 7.02
CA LEU A 24 -4.65 -8.06 7.96
C LEU A 24 -3.81 -8.05 9.25
N ALA A 25 -2.48 -8.02 9.11
CA ALA A 25 -1.58 -8.09 10.26
C ALA A 25 -1.78 -6.91 11.23
N THR A 26 -1.97 -5.68 10.72
CA THR A 26 -2.07 -4.48 11.60
C THR A 26 -3.18 -4.62 12.65
N VAL A 27 -4.33 -5.20 12.30
CA VAL A 27 -5.47 -5.36 13.20
C VAL A 27 -5.37 -6.60 14.08
N ILE A 28 -4.78 -7.70 13.59
CA ILE A 28 -4.59 -8.93 14.38
C ILE A 28 -3.66 -8.69 15.58
N PHE A 29 -2.66 -7.83 15.45
CA PHE A 29 -1.71 -7.55 16.53
C PHE A 29 -2.30 -6.71 17.69
N ILE A 30 -3.60 -6.40 17.66
CA ILE A 30 -4.35 -5.91 18.83
C ILE A 30 -4.49 -7.01 19.89
N PHE A 31 -4.55 -8.29 19.48
CA PHE A 31 -4.63 -9.41 20.41
C PHE A 31 -3.28 -9.69 21.07
N GLY A 32 -3.20 -9.51 22.40
CA GLY A 32 -1.97 -9.68 23.18
C GLY A 32 -1.34 -11.08 23.09
N ASP A 33 -2.18 -12.12 22.98
CA ASP A 33 -1.72 -13.51 22.85
C ASP A 33 -0.96 -13.72 21.54
N VAL A 34 -1.46 -13.17 20.44
CA VAL A 34 -0.81 -13.25 19.13
C VAL A 34 0.46 -12.41 19.11
N TYR A 35 0.42 -11.23 19.73
CA TYR A 35 1.59 -10.38 19.88
C TYR A 35 2.73 -11.11 20.58
N SER A 36 2.47 -11.72 21.76
CA SER A 36 3.52 -12.37 22.56
C SER A 36 4.17 -13.57 21.85
N GLN A 37 3.40 -14.34 21.07
CA GLN A 37 3.90 -15.55 20.42
C GLN A 37 4.57 -15.29 19.07
N PHE A 38 4.07 -14.33 18.28
CA PHE A 38 4.48 -14.16 16.87
C PHE A 38 5.21 -12.85 16.56
N TYR A 39 5.56 -12.04 17.58
CA TYR A 39 6.21 -10.74 17.40
C TYR A 39 7.46 -10.80 16.49
N GLY A 40 8.37 -11.75 16.70
CA GLY A 40 9.62 -11.84 15.95
C GLY A 40 9.43 -12.13 14.46
N SER A 41 8.58 -13.11 14.13
CA SER A 41 8.25 -13.46 12.74
C SER A 41 7.55 -12.31 12.03
N TRP A 42 6.64 -11.63 12.72
CA TRP A 42 5.97 -10.47 12.17
C TRP A 42 6.92 -9.31 11.95
N LEU A 43 7.82 -9.00 12.89
CA LEU A 43 8.79 -7.92 12.71
C LEU A 43 9.66 -8.17 11.47
N SER A 44 10.10 -9.42 11.27
CA SER A 44 10.89 -9.83 10.10
C SER A 44 10.14 -9.62 8.78
N LEU A 45 8.87 -10.03 8.73
CA LEU A 45 8.01 -9.85 7.55
C LEU A 45 7.70 -8.37 7.29
N ASN A 46 7.55 -7.55 8.33
CA ASN A 46 7.35 -6.11 8.17
C ASN A 46 8.57 -5.44 7.54
N ILE A 47 9.77 -5.70 8.06
CA ILE A 47 11.02 -5.18 7.49
C ILE A 47 11.15 -5.59 6.02
N PHE A 48 10.81 -6.85 5.70
CA PHE A 48 10.80 -7.32 4.32
C PHE A 48 9.86 -6.51 3.43
N PHE A 49 8.61 -6.29 3.85
CA PHE A 49 7.65 -5.52 3.05
C PHE A 49 8.00 -4.02 2.96
N ASP A 50 8.66 -3.45 3.98
CA ASP A 50 9.16 -2.07 3.91
C ASP A 50 10.23 -1.92 2.83
N LEU A 51 11.15 -2.88 2.74
CA LEU A 51 12.14 -2.92 1.66
C LEU A 51 11.46 -3.05 0.30
N VAL A 52 10.45 -3.94 0.17
CA VAL A 52 9.67 -4.07 -1.06
C VAL A 52 9.00 -2.76 -1.43
N TYR A 53 8.41 -2.04 -0.47
CA TYR A 53 7.78 -0.76 -0.71
C TYR A 53 8.76 0.34 -1.08
N ALA A 54 9.95 0.37 -0.47
CA ALA A 54 11.00 1.30 -0.84
C ALA A 54 11.45 1.06 -2.29
N VAL A 55 11.67 -0.20 -2.66
CA VAL A 55 11.99 -0.60 -4.03
C VAL A 55 10.85 -0.24 -4.98
N ASP A 56 9.59 -0.48 -4.63
CA ASP A 56 8.44 -0.12 -5.48
C ASP A 56 8.42 1.39 -5.77
N SER A 57 8.62 2.24 -4.76
CA SER A 57 8.66 3.69 -4.95
C SER A 57 9.84 4.11 -5.84
N MET A 58 11.02 3.51 -5.67
CA MET A 58 12.15 3.73 -6.59
C MET A 58 11.82 3.31 -8.02
N LEU A 59 11.13 2.19 -8.20
CA LEU A 59 10.71 1.70 -9.51
C LEU A 59 9.65 2.62 -10.15
N MET A 60 8.72 3.18 -9.35
CA MET A 60 7.69 4.10 -9.84
C MET A 60 8.27 5.42 -10.36
N THR A 61 9.34 5.93 -9.74
CA THR A 61 10.05 7.12 -10.27
C THR A 61 10.65 6.91 -11.66
N ARG A 62 10.76 5.65 -12.12
CA ARG A 62 11.33 5.26 -13.42
C ARG A 62 10.28 4.71 -14.39
N LYS A 63 8.98 4.89 -14.12
CA LYS A 63 7.89 4.38 -14.94
C LYS A 63 7.77 5.16 -16.26
N ILE A 64 7.89 4.47 -17.40
CA ILE A 64 7.79 5.11 -18.71
C ILE A 64 6.36 5.63 -18.90
N PHE A 65 6.23 6.87 -19.37
CA PHE A 65 4.95 7.50 -19.68
C PHE A 65 4.94 7.93 -21.14
N ILE A 66 3.74 8.10 -21.69
CA ILE A 66 3.53 8.51 -23.08
C ILE A 66 3.20 10.00 -23.06
N GLN A 67 3.99 10.80 -23.78
CA GLN A 67 3.77 12.22 -23.99
C GLN A 67 3.64 12.44 -25.49
N GLU A 68 2.52 13.02 -25.94
CA GLU A 68 2.26 13.31 -27.37
C GLU A 68 2.40 12.07 -28.28
N GLY A 69 2.01 10.89 -27.79
CA GLY A 69 2.09 9.62 -28.54
C GLY A 69 3.48 9.00 -28.58
N MET A 70 4.51 9.62 -27.98
CA MET A 70 5.86 9.08 -27.89
C MET A 70 6.22 8.64 -26.46
N GLU A 71 6.95 7.54 -26.34
CA GLU A 71 7.46 7.07 -25.05
C GLU A 71 8.60 7.95 -24.55
N VAL A 72 8.42 8.56 -23.38
CA VAL A 72 9.46 9.36 -22.73
C VAL A 72 10.21 8.50 -21.74
N ARG A 73 11.50 8.25 -22.02
CA ARG A 73 12.40 7.44 -21.17
C ARG A 73 13.43 8.24 -20.37
N ASN A 74 13.42 9.57 -20.51
CA ASN A 74 14.39 10.43 -19.85
C ASN A 74 14.16 10.48 -18.33
N TYR A 75 15.20 10.16 -17.55
CA TYR A 75 15.13 10.04 -16.09
C TYR A 75 14.52 11.25 -15.39
N SER A 76 14.97 12.46 -15.72
CA SER A 76 14.49 13.68 -15.06
C SER A 76 13.02 13.95 -15.38
N LYS A 77 12.60 13.70 -16.63
CA LYS A 77 11.21 13.90 -17.05
C LYS A 77 10.28 12.89 -16.37
N THR A 78 10.70 11.64 -16.26
CA THR A 78 9.92 10.57 -15.62
C THR A 78 9.73 10.81 -14.12
N PHE A 79 10.77 11.26 -13.42
CA PHE A 79 10.67 11.64 -12.02
C PHE A 79 9.69 12.80 -11.82
N TRP A 80 9.82 13.88 -12.60
CA TRP A 80 8.92 15.03 -12.49
C TRP A 80 7.48 14.68 -12.85
N ASN A 81 7.27 13.81 -13.84
CA ASN A 81 5.93 13.32 -14.16
C ASN A 81 5.33 12.59 -12.95
N TYR A 82 6.08 11.66 -12.35
CA TYR A 82 5.64 10.92 -11.17
C TYR A 82 5.30 11.84 -9.98
N THR A 83 6.07 12.91 -9.76
CA THR A 83 5.76 13.88 -8.68
C THR A 83 4.49 14.68 -8.92
N LYS A 84 3.96 14.71 -10.14
CA LYS A 84 2.74 15.43 -10.51
C LYS A 84 1.57 14.49 -10.81
N ASP A 85 1.83 13.19 -10.88
CA ASP A 85 0.82 12.21 -11.23
C ASP A 85 -0.31 12.23 -10.18
N PRO A 86 -1.55 12.52 -10.60
CA PRO A 86 -2.67 12.63 -9.67
C PRO A 86 -3.01 11.26 -9.08
N CYS A 87 -3.40 11.25 -7.81
CA CYS A 87 -3.98 10.08 -7.17
C CYS A 87 -5.49 10.11 -7.32
N GLN A 88 -6.07 8.96 -7.64
CA GLN A 88 -7.53 8.81 -7.69
C GLN A 88 -8.18 8.95 -6.31
N PHE A 89 -7.44 8.63 -5.24
CA PHE A 89 -7.94 8.60 -3.86
C PHE A 89 -7.56 9.83 -3.04
N PHE A 90 -6.61 10.64 -3.49
CA PHE A 90 -6.13 11.80 -2.73
C PHE A 90 -5.86 12.97 -3.67
N SER A 91 -6.43 14.13 -3.35
CA SER A 91 -6.25 15.34 -4.14
C SER A 91 -4.78 15.76 -4.20
N ASN A 92 -4.39 16.45 -5.28
CA ASN A 92 -3.08 17.05 -5.37
C ASN A 92 -2.91 18.15 -4.32
N PHE A 93 -1.72 18.23 -3.76
CA PHE A 93 -1.38 19.23 -2.75
C PHE A 93 -0.55 20.35 -3.37
N HIS A 94 -0.92 21.59 -3.08
CA HIS A 94 -0.20 22.77 -3.56
C HIS A 94 0.70 23.31 -2.44
N VAL A 95 2.01 23.30 -2.66
CA VAL A 95 3.02 23.86 -1.73
C VAL A 95 3.64 25.08 -2.39
N GLY A 96 3.10 26.26 -2.09
CA GLY A 96 3.53 27.51 -2.72
C GLY A 96 3.29 27.48 -4.23
N LYS A 97 4.36 27.57 -5.04
CA LYS A 97 4.30 27.52 -6.52
C LYS A 97 4.36 26.09 -7.08
N TYR A 98 4.57 25.07 -6.24
CA TYR A 98 4.77 23.69 -6.67
C TYR A 98 3.53 22.84 -6.44
N GLU A 99 3.07 22.15 -7.48
CA GLU A 99 2.00 21.15 -7.39
C GLU A 99 2.62 19.76 -7.18
N ILE A 100 2.20 19.08 -6.11
CA ILE A 100 2.64 17.74 -5.76
C ILE A 100 1.45 16.80 -5.92
N GLY A 101 1.62 15.80 -6.77
CA GLY A 101 0.66 14.75 -7.05
C GLY A 101 0.37 13.92 -5.80
N GLY A 102 -0.91 13.61 -5.59
CA GLY A 102 -1.33 12.82 -4.42
C GLY A 102 -0.64 11.46 -4.31
N ARG A 103 -0.20 10.86 -5.43
CA ARG A 103 0.47 9.55 -5.43
C ARG A 103 1.83 9.63 -4.75
N PHE A 104 2.61 10.65 -5.09
CA PHE A 104 3.91 10.89 -4.48
C PHE A 104 3.79 11.12 -2.97
N ILE A 105 2.79 11.89 -2.54
CA ILE A 105 2.55 12.16 -1.12
C ILE A 105 2.21 10.88 -0.36
N LEU A 106 1.28 10.08 -0.89
CA LEU A 106 0.90 8.81 -0.27
C LEU A 106 2.07 7.82 -0.24
N ASP A 107 2.89 7.78 -1.30
CA ASP A 107 4.08 6.93 -1.32
C ASP A 107 5.11 7.37 -0.30
N VAL A 108 5.38 8.67 -0.18
CA VAL A 108 6.26 9.22 0.85
C VAL A 108 5.71 8.92 2.23
N LEU A 109 4.43 9.19 2.49
CA LEU A 109 3.76 8.89 3.77
C LEU A 109 3.80 7.41 4.13
N SER A 110 3.67 6.52 3.15
CA SER A 110 3.77 5.06 3.36
C SER A 110 5.19 4.60 3.72
N LEU A 111 6.20 5.38 3.33
CA LEU A 111 7.62 5.12 3.60
C LEU A 111 8.16 5.91 4.80
N VAL A 112 7.38 6.84 5.35
CA VAL A 112 7.79 7.56 6.57
C VAL A 112 7.99 6.48 7.63
N PRO A 113 9.20 6.41 8.23
CA PRO A 113 9.51 5.42 9.25
C PRO A 113 8.84 5.83 10.56
N ILE A 114 7.51 5.74 10.61
CA ILE A 114 6.71 5.87 11.83
C ILE A 114 7.14 4.79 12.83
N ASP A 115 7.78 3.72 12.35
CA ASP A 115 8.42 2.69 13.16
C ASP A 115 9.62 3.18 14.00
N LEU A 116 10.28 4.29 13.65
CA LEU A 116 11.30 4.88 14.54
C LEU A 116 10.69 5.35 15.86
N LEU A 117 9.40 5.67 15.87
CA LEU A 117 8.65 6.03 17.08
C LEU A 117 8.31 4.80 17.94
N LEU A 118 8.37 3.58 17.40
CA LEU A 118 8.12 2.34 18.15
C LEU A 118 9.26 1.97 19.09
N PHE A 119 10.50 2.42 18.81
CA PHE A 119 11.59 2.30 19.77
C PHE A 119 11.31 3.07 21.07
N VAL A 120 10.42 4.08 21.01
CA VAL A 120 10.01 4.87 22.16
C VAL A 120 8.75 4.28 22.81
N GLN A 121 7.81 3.72 22.04
CA GLN A 121 6.58 3.15 22.59
C GLN A 121 6.06 1.90 21.83
N PRO A 122 6.27 0.68 22.36
CA PRO A 122 5.85 -0.58 21.72
C PRO A 122 4.33 -0.80 21.64
N SER A 123 3.56 -0.05 22.42
CA SER A 123 2.10 -0.24 22.60
C SER A 123 1.23 0.37 21.50
N VAL A 124 1.83 0.99 20.47
CA VAL A 124 1.09 1.71 19.44
C VAL A 124 1.15 1.01 18.07
N SER A 125 0.81 -0.28 18.04
CA SER A 125 0.68 -1.06 16.79
C SER A 125 -0.24 -0.40 15.75
N LEU A 126 -1.22 0.41 16.21
CA LEU A 126 -2.15 1.17 15.35
C LEU A 126 -1.50 2.32 14.57
N LEU A 127 -0.33 2.84 14.99
CA LEU A 127 0.37 3.88 14.23
C LEU A 127 0.87 3.40 12.86
N ARG A 128 0.86 2.08 12.63
CA ARG A 128 1.26 1.45 11.37
C ARG A 128 0.21 1.52 10.25
N ILE A 129 -0.97 2.10 10.52
CA ILE A 129 -1.99 2.40 9.51
C ILE A 129 -1.42 3.24 8.35
N GLY A 130 -0.35 4.01 8.57
CA GLY A 130 0.34 4.75 7.50
C GLY A 130 0.77 3.89 6.30
N ARG A 131 1.04 2.59 6.50
CA ARG A 131 1.40 1.65 5.42
C ARG A 131 0.21 1.36 4.48
N LEU A 132 -1.03 1.54 4.94
CA LEU A 132 -2.25 1.37 4.13
C LEU A 132 -2.42 2.48 3.09
N PHE A 133 -1.71 3.61 3.20
CA PHE A 133 -1.73 4.65 2.17
C PHE A 133 -1.23 4.16 0.80
N LYS A 134 -0.51 3.03 0.77
CA LYS A 134 -0.10 2.36 -0.47
C LYS A 134 -1.23 1.62 -1.18
N VAL A 135 -2.46 1.60 -0.65
CA VAL A 135 -3.66 1.00 -1.26
C VAL A 135 -3.93 1.47 -2.69
N HIS A 136 -3.49 2.68 -3.05
CA HIS A 136 -3.59 3.18 -4.42
C HIS A 136 -2.90 2.26 -5.45
N ARG A 137 -1.87 1.49 -5.05
CA ARG A 137 -1.22 0.48 -5.91
C ARG A 137 -2.10 -0.75 -6.16
N ILE A 138 -3.00 -1.09 -5.23
CA ILE A 138 -3.98 -2.16 -5.46
C ILE A 138 -4.93 -1.77 -6.59
N ALA A 139 -5.34 -0.50 -6.68
CA ALA A 139 -6.19 -0.04 -7.79
C ALA A 139 -5.47 -0.16 -9.15
N ASP A 140 -4.19 0.25 -9.22
CA ASP A 140 -3.37 0.07 -10.43
C ASP A 140 -3.23 -1.42 -10.80
N PHE A 141 -3.12 -2.31 -9.81
CA PHE A 141 -3.04 -3.76 -10.02
C PHE A 141 -4.38 -4.34 -10.48
N TYR A 142 -5.49 -3.91 -9.88
CA TYR A 142 -6.86 -4.33 -10.21
C TYR A 142 -7.17 -4.11 -11.69
N GLU A 143 -6.92 -2.89 -12.19
CA GLU A 143 -7.16 -2.56 -13.60
C GLU A 143 -6.34 -3.44 -14.54
N LYS A 144 -5.08 -3.71 -14.20
CA LYS A 144 -4.18 -4.54 -15.00
C LYS A 144 -4.55 -6.01 -14.94
N ALA A 145 -4.92 -6.50 -13.76
CA ALA A 145 -5.34 -7.88 -13.55
C ALA A 145 -6.60 -8.20 -14.35
N ILE A 146 -7.59 -7.31 -14.35
CA ILE A 146 -8.82 -7.49 -15.15
C ILE A 146 -8.52 -7.47 -16.64
N LYS A 147 -7.69 -6.52 -17.12
CA LYS A 147 -7.34 -6.42 -18.54
C LYS A 147 -6.60 -7.67 -19.06
N ARG A 148 -5.85 -8.37 -18.20
CA ARG A 148 -5.10 -9.58 -18.56
C ARG A 148 -5.85 -10.89 -18.29
N ALA A 149 -6.89 -10.86 -17.46
CA ALA A 149 -7.64 -12.05 -17.12
C ALA A 149 -8.43 -12.56 -18.33
N SER A 150 -8.33 -13.86 -18.61
CA SER A 150 -9.16 -14.51 -19.64
C SER A 150 -10.66 -14.46 -19.30
N PHE A 151 -10.99 -14.35 -18.00
CA PHE A 151 -12.35 -14.20 -17.50
C PHE A 151 -12.46 -12.98 -16.57
N PRO A 152 -12.79 -11.79 -17.09
CA PRO A 152 -12.74 -10.54 -16.33
C PRO A 152 -13.76 -10.48 -15.19
N HIS A 153 -14.96 -11.05 -15.36
CA HIS A 153 -15.97 -11.09 -14.29
C HIS A 153 -15.53 -11.91 -13.07
N GLY A 154 -14.89 -13.06 -13.27
CA GLY A 154 -14.39 -13.85 -12.15
C GLY A 154 -13.29 -13.14 -11.37
N ALA A 155 -12.39 -12.44 -12.07
CA ALA A 155 -11.37 -11.62 -11.43
C ALA A 155 -12.00 -10.48 -10.60
N GLN A 156 -13.03 -9.81 -11.14
CA GLN A 156 -13.78 -8.78 -10.41
C GLN A 156 -14.40 -9.32 -9.11
N ILE A 157 -15.06 -10.47 -9.19
CA ILE A 157 -15.66 -11.12 -8.02
C ILE A 157 -14.59 -11.49 -6.99
N PHE A 158 -13.45 -12.02 -7.41
CA PHE A 158 -12.34 -12.34 -6.51
C PHE A 158 -11.84 -11.12 -5.72
N PHE A 159 -11.61 -9.99 -6.40
CA PHE A 159 -11.20 -8.76 -5.73
C PHE A 159 -12.28 -8.23 -4.80
N LEU A 160 -13.55 -8.32 -5.19
CA LEU A 160 -14.68 -7.92 -4.35
C LEU A 160 -14.75 -8.76 -3.06
N ILE A 161 -14.67 -10.09 -3.17
CA ILE A 161 -14.69 -10.99 -2.01
C ILE A 161 -13.51 -10.68 -1.09
N SER A 162 -12.32 -10.48 -1.65
CA SER A 162 -11.12 -10.13 -0.88
C SER A 162 -11.29 -8.82 -0.12
N ALA A 163 -11.89 -7.79 -0.76
CA ALA A 163 -12.18 -6.52 -0.11
C ALA A 163 -13.20 -6.67 1.02
N CYS A 164 -14.29 -7.41 0.80
CA CYS A 164 -15.30 -7.69 1.83
C CYS A 164 -14.69 -8.42 3.04
N PHE A 165 -13.82 -9.40 2.80
CA PHE A 165 -13.12 -10.13 3.85
C PHE A 165 -12.28 -9.20 4.73
N ILE A 166 -11.49 -8.31 4.13
CA ILE A 166 -10.66 -7.35 4.86
C ILE A 166 -11.55 -6.41 5.70
N ILE A 167 -12.66 -5.92 5.14
CA ILE A 167 -13.58 -5.02 5.86
C ILE A 167 -14.20 -5.72 7.09
N PHE A 168 -14.71 -6.94 6.93
CA PHE A 168 -15.29 -7.69 8.05
C PHE A 168 -14.26 -8.02 9.12
N HIS A 169 -13.05 -8.37 8.70
CA HIS A 169 -11.95 -8.62 9.62
C HIS A 169 -11.59 -7.37 10.44
N TRP A 170 -11.47 -6.22 9.78
CA TRP A 170 -11.26 -4.93 10.45
C TRP A 170 -12.38 -4.58 11.42
N ASN A 171 -13.63 -4.76 11.00
CA ASN A 171 -14.79 -4.49 11.83
C ASN A 171 -14.78 -5.34 13.10
N ALA A 172 -14.53 -6.65 12.97
CA ALA A 172 -14.43 -7.56 14.12
C ALA A 172 -13.32 -7.15 15.11
N CYS A 173 -12.14 -6.77 14.60
CA CYS A 173 -11.02 -6.36 15.45
C CYS A 173 -11.28 -5.00 16.14
N VAL A 174 -11.92 -4.06 15.45
CA VAL A 174 -12.32 -2.77 16.03
C VAL A 174 -13.39 -2.97 17.10
N TYR A 175 -14.38 -3.84 16.86
CA TYR A 175 -15.40 -4.19 17.87
C TYR A 175 -14.77 -4.78 19.14
N PHE A 176 -13.80 -5.68 18.99
CA PHE A 176 -13.03 -6.21 20.11
C PHE A 176 -12.23 -5.14 20.85
N LEU A 177 -11.59 -4.21 20.12
CA LEU A 177 -10.88 -3.08 20.72
C LEU A 177 -11.80 -2.19 21.55
N PHE A 178 -13.02 -1.91 21.08
CA PHE A 178 -14.02 -1.17 21.85
C PHE A 178 -14.46 -1.94 23.11
N SER A 179 -14.71 -3.25 23.01
CA SER A 179 -15.06 -4.09 24.16
C SER A 179 -13.97 -4.07 25.25
N LEU A 180 -12.70 -4.08 24.85
CA LEU A 180 -11.57 -3.92 25.76
C LEU A 180 -11.56 -2.55 26.45
N ALA A 181 -11.83 -1.48 25.70
CA ALA A 181 -11.86 -0.13 26.22
C ALA A 181 -13.00 0.11 27.24
N GLU A 182 -14.13 -0.58 27.07
CA GLU A 182 -15.26 -0.54 28.00
C GLU A 182 -15.07 -1.48 29.22
N GLY A 183 -13.99 -2.29 29.24
CA GLY A 183 -13.68 -3.18 30.36
C GLY A 183 -14.56 -4.44 30.45
N LEU A 184 -15.13 -4.87 29.32
CA LEU A 184 -16.04 -6.02 29.24
C LEU A 184 -15.31 -7.37 29.01
N SER A 185 -13.98 -7.36 28.90
CA SER A 185 -13.13 -8.53 28.60
C SER A 185 -11.88 -8.58 29.45
#